data_AF-A0A8T3NRS2-F1
#
_entry.id   AF-A0A8T3NRS2-F1
#
_cell.length_a   1.000
_cell.length_b   1.000
_cell.length_c   1.000
_cell.angle_alpha   90.00
_cell.angle_beta   90.00
_cell.angle_gamma   90.00
#
_symmetry.space_group_name_H-M   'P 1'
#
loop_
_entity.id
_entity.type
_entity.pdbx_description
1 polymer ?
#
loop_
_entity_poly.entity_id
_entity_poly.type
_entity_poly.pdbx_seq_one_letter_code
_entity_poly.pdbx_strand_id
1 'polypeptide(L)'
;MAFAGWGLMAMAATTNTLIQLRSPDVLRGRVMSVYTTVFAGSSPIGGLFAGTLANAAGVAVALATGGVLAVLTAAAALSRLPPDRASAWRGEGPPAAPKDARQVDVPAGPR
;
A
#
# COMPACT_ATOMS: atom_id res chain seq x y z
N MET A 1 10.41 8.42 -18.30
CA MET A 1 9.36 8.70 -17.29
C MET A 1 8.34 7.58 -17.12
N ALA A 2 8.11 6.71 -18.12
CA ALA A 2 7.15 5.61 -18.00
C ALA A 2 7.42 4.66 -16.80
N PHE A 3 8.66 4.21 -16.60
CA PHE A 3 9.01 3.33 -15.47
C PHE A 3 8.85 3.99 -14.10
N ALA A 4 9.26 5.26 -13.97
CA ALA A 4 9.10 6.01 -12.74
C ALA A 4 7.62 6.23 -12.39
N GLY A 5 6.80 6.58 -13.39
CA GLY A 5 5.35 6.74 -13.22
C GLY A 5 4.66 5.41 -12.88
N TRP A 6 5.01 4.33 -13.58
CA TRP A 6 4.52 2.99 -13.28
C TRP A 6 4.84 2.57 -11.84
N GLY A 7 6.10 2.75 -11.42
CA GLY A 7 6.53 2.39 -10.06
C GLY A 7 5.77 3.17 -8.99
N LEU A 8 5.60 4.48 -9.17
CA LEU A 8 4.82 5.32 -8.24
C LEU A 8 3.37 4.85 -8.14
N MET A 9 2.72 4.59 -9.26
CA MET A 9 1.31 4.14 -9.28
C MET A 9 1.14 2.75 -8.69
N ALA A 10 2.03 1.80 -9.03
CA ALA A 10 2.01 0.46 -8.48
C ALA A 10 2.22 0.47 -6.96
N MET A 11 3.15 1.28 -6.46
CA MET A 11 3.38 1.47 -5.03
C MET A 11 2.14 2.06 -4.35
N ALA A 12 1.57 3.13 -4.89
CA ALA A 12 0.41 3.79 -4.31
C ALA A 12 -0.81 2.86 -4.24
N ALA A 13 -1.14 2.18 -5.34
CA ALA A 13 -2.25 1.22 -5.40
C ALA A 13 -2.05 0.08 -4.39
N THR A 14 -0.87 -0.55 -4.40
CA THR A 14 -0.55 -1.68 -3.52
C THR A 14 -0.59 -1.27 -2.04
N THR A 15 -0.02 -0.10 -1.71
CA THR A 15 0.02 0.41 -0.33
C THR A 15 -1.39 0.68 0.19
N ASN A 16 -2.22 1.37 -0.61
CA ASN A 16 -3.60 1.66 -0.25
C ASN A 16 -4.39 0.37 0.00
N THR A 17 -4.29 -0.63 -0.88
CA THR A 17 -4.95 -1.93 -0.71
C THR A 17 -4.43 -2.67 0.52
N LEU A 18 -3.11 -2.71 0.74
CA LEU A 18 -2.52 -3.42 1.87
C LEU A 18 -2.94 -2.82 3.21
N ILE A 19 -3.01 -1.49 3.31
CA ILE A 19 -3.51 -0.81 4.49
C ILE A 19 -4.99 -1.17 4.72
N GLN A 20 -5.82 -1.15 3.68
CA GLN A 20 -7.24 -1.48 3.79
C GLN A 20 -7.50 -2.93 4.20
N LEU A 21 -6.70 -3.88 3.71
CA LEU A 21 -6.80 -5.31 4.02
C LEU A 21 -6.28 -5.65 5.43
N ARG A 22 -5.28 -4.92 5.92
CA ARG A 22 -4.72 -5.14 7.27
C ARG A 22 -5.44 -4.37 8.36
N SER A 23 -6.29 -3.40 7.99
CA SER A 23 -7.04 -2.60 8.95
C SER A 23 -8.38 -3.26 9.29
N PRO A 24 -8.76 -3.35 10.58
CA PRO A 24 -10.11 -3.74 10.98
C PRO A 24 -11.16 -2.78 10.37
N ASP A 25 -12.32 -3.33 9.96
CA ASP A 25 -13.38 -2.56 9.29
C ASP A 25 -13.77 -1.28 10.03
N VAL A 26 -13.92 -1.36 11.35
CA VAL A 26 -14.35 -0.25 12.22
C VAL A 26 -13.30 0.86 12.36
N LEU A 27 -12.02 0.59 12.03
CA LEU A 27 -10.92 1.55 12.14
C LEU A 27 -10.37 2.00 10.78
N ARG A 28 -10.87 1.45 9.67
CA ARG A 28 -10.34 1.71 8.32
C ARG A 28 -10.25 3.20 8.01
N GLY A 29 -11.29 3.98 8.32
CA GLY A 29 -11.30 5.43 8.12
C GLY A 29 -10.23 6.17 8.94
N ARG A 30 -10.01 5.76 10.19
CA ARG A 30 -9.00 6.35 11.08
C ARG A 30 -7.58 6.03 10.61
N VAL A 31 -7.32 4.76 10.25
CA VAL A 31 -6.00 4.33 9.73
C VAL A 31 -5.68 5.04 8.42
N MET A 32 -6.65 5.12 7.50
CA MET A 32 -6.46 5.83 6.23
C MET A 32 -6.22 7.33 6.45
N SER A 33 -6.88 7.97 7.42
CA SER A 33 -6.62 9.38 7.77
C SER A 33 -5.20 9.60 8.27
N VAL A 34 -4.70 8.73 9.15
CA VAL A 34 -3.31 8.83 9.64
C VAL A 34 -2.33 8.63 8.48
N TYR A 35 -2.59 7.63 7.63
CA TYR A 35 -1.78 7.38 6.44
C TYR A 35 -1.74 8.60 5.51
N THR A 36 -2.87 9.23 5.19
CA THR A 36 -2.90 10.40 4.31
C THR A 36 -2.22 11.60 4.96
N THR A 37 -2.40 11.84 6.26
CA THR A 37 -1.70 12.91 6.98
C THR A 37 -0.19 12.71 6.95
N VAL A 38 0.30 11.50 7.24
CA VAL A 38 1.74 11.20 7.22
C VAL A 38 2.29 11.31 5.80
N PHE A 39 1.59 10.76 4.81
CA PHE A 39 2.02 10.80 3.42
C PHE A 39 2.09 12.25 2.90
N ALA A 40 1.00 13.02 3.05
CA ALA A 40 0.96 14.41 2.63
C ALA A 40 1.97 15.28 3.40
N GLY A 41 2.12 15.06 4.71
CA GLY A 41 3.07 15.77 5.56
C GLY A 41 4.53 15.45 5.25
N SER A 42 4.83 14.27 4.72
CA SER A 42 6.20 13.89 4.33
C SER A 42 6.69 14.60 3.06
N SER A 43 5.77 14.96 2.15
CA SER A 43 6.10 15.61 0.87
C SER A 43 6.89 16.93 1.03
N PRO A 44 6.43 17.93 1.82
CA PRO A 44 7.18 19.16 2.01
C PRO A 44 8.52 18.93 2.74
N ILE A 45 8.58 17.97 3.66
CA ILE A 45 9.81 17.61 4.38
C ILE A 45 10.85 17.05 3.40
N GLY A 46 10.43 16.10 2.56
CA GLY A 46 11.27 15.54 1.49
C GLY A 46 11.71 16.62 0.48
N GLY A 47 10.81 17.55 0.15
CA GLY A 47 11.11 18.70 -0.71
C GLY A 47 12.18 19.62 -0.12
N LEU A 48 12.09 19.96 1.16
CA LEU A 48 13.11 20.76 1.85
C LEU A 48 14.46 20.02 1.89
N PHE A 49 14.45 18.72 2.21
CA PHE A 49 15.67 17.90 2.21
C PHE A 49 16.32 17.81 0.81
N ALA A 50 15.53 17.49 -0.21
CA ALA A 50 16.01 17.39 -1.58
C ALA A 50 16.49 18.75 -2.11
N GLY A 51 15.77 19.83 -1.79
CA GLY A 51 16.12 21.19 -2.20
C GLY A 51 17.40 21.71 -1.53
N THR A 52 17.55 21.50 -0.22
CA THR A 52 18.78 21.87 0.50
C THR A 52 19.99 21.09 -0.02
N LEU A 53 19.83 19.79 -0.27
CA LEU A 53 20.89 18.97 -0.84
C LEU A 53 21.22 19.37 -2.29
N ALA A 54 20.20 19.70 -3.09
CA ALA A 54 20.40 20.19 -4.46
C ALA A 54 21.14 21.53 -4.48
N ASN A 55 20.87 22.42 -3.53
CA ASN A 55 21.57 23.70 -3.40
C ASN A 55 23.03 23.54 -2.93
N ALA A 56 23.29 22.60 -2.02
CA ALA A 56 24.61 22.39 -1.44
C ALA A 56 25.56 21.57 -2.33
N ALA A 57 25.04 20.50 -2.97
CA ALA A 57 25.86 19.51 -3.69
C ALA A 57 25.42 19.29 -5.15
N GLY A 58 24.41 20.04 -5.62
CA GLY A 58 23.90 19.94 -6.98
C GLY A 58 22.73 18.96 -7.14
N VAL A 59 21.93 19.19 -8.19
CA VAL A 59 20.70 18.43 -8.49
C VAL A 59 20.97 16.94 -8.71
N ALA A 60 22.08 16.58 -9.36
CA ALA A 60 22.43 15.19 -9.64
C ALA A 60 22.65 14.38 -8.36
N VAL A 61 23.34 14.96 -7.36
CA VAL A 61 23.56 14.33 -6.05
C VAL A 61 22.25 14.18 -5.29
N ALA A 62 21.39 15.21 -5.32
CA ALA A 62 20.08 15.14 -4.68
C ALA A 62 19.20 14.03 -5.27
N LEU A 63 19.19 13.87 -6.60
CA LEU A 63 18.45 12.78 -7.25
C LEU A 63 19.05 11.40 -6.96
N ALA A 64 20.39 11.29 -7.00
CA ALA A 64 21.07 10.02 -6.73
C ALA A 64 20.82 9.53 -5.29
N THR A 65 20.89 10.43 -4.30
CA THR A 65 20.60 10.09 -2.90
C THR A 65 19.15 9.64 -2.70
N GLY A 66 18.19 10.32 -3.32
CA GLY A 66 16.79 9.88 -3.31
C GLY A 66 16.59 8.49 -3.93
N GLY A 67 17.26 8.21 -5.05
CA GLY A 67 17.26 6.90 -5.69
C GLY A 67 17.85 5.79 -4.81
N VAL A 68 18.99 6.06 -4.17
CA VAL A 68 19.64 5.13 -3.23
C VAL A 68 18.72 4.82 -2.04
N LEU A 69 18.12 5.86 -1.44
CA LEU A 69 17.17 5.68 -0.34
C LEU A 69 15.95 4.83 -0.76
N ALA A 70 15.42 5.05 -1.96
CA ALA A 70 14.32 4.24 -2.50
C ALA A 70 14.72 2.76 -2.67
N VAL A 71 15.92 2.47 -3.16
CA VAL A 71 16.42 1.09 -3.29
C VAL A 71 16.63 0.44 -1.91
N LEU A 72 17.23 1.16 -0.95
CA LEU A 72 17.48 0.67 0.40
C LEU A 72 16.16 0.34 1.12
N THR A 73 15.17 1.21 1.01
CA THR A 73 13.84 0.99 1.60
C THR A 73 13.12 -0.20 0.94
N ALA A 74 13.20 -0.35 -0.38
CA ALA A 74 12.66 -1.51 -1.08
C ALA A 74 13.35 -2.81 -0.66
N ALA A 75 14.68 -2.82 -0.55
CA ALA A 75 15.45 -3.97 -0.11
C ALA A 75 15.11 -4.36 1.35
N ALA A 76 15.01 -3.38 2.24
CA ALA A 76 14.58 -3.58 3.62
C ALA A 76 13.13 -4.06 3.73
N ALA A 77 12.24 -3.63 2.84
CA ALA A 77 10.89 -4.15 2.78
C ALA A 77 10.91 -5.62 2.33
N LEU A 78 11.66 -5.96 1.27
CA LEU A 78 11.78 -7.30 0.73
C LEU A 78 12.34 -8.30 1.75
N SER A 79 13.35 -7.91 2.54
CA SER A 79 13.93 -8.76 3.59
C SER A 79 12.98 -9.05 4.74
N ARG A 80 11.92 -8.26 4.90
CA ARG A 80 10.87 -8.44 5.93
C ARG A 80 9.64 -9.17 5.39
N LEU A 81 9.62 -9.54 4.11
CA LEU A 81 8.53 -10.30 3.53
C LEU A 81 8.74 -11.80 3.82
N PRO A 82 7.81 -12.50 4.49
CA PRO A 82 7.87 -13.96 4.56
C PRO A 82 7.85 -14.54 3.14
N PRO A 83 8.69 -15.55 2.83
CA PRO A 83 8.79 -16.17 1.51
C PRO A 83 7.46 -16.81 1.04
N ASP A 84 6.53 -17.01 1.96
CA ASP A 84 5.39 -17.91 1.81
C ASP A 84 4.15 -17.23 1.21
N ARG A 85 4.19 -15.95 0.82
CA ARG A 85 3.00 -15.27 0.25
C ARG A 85 2.50 -15.89 -1.04
N ALA A 86 3.34 -16.67 -1.72
CA ALA A 86 2.97 -17.41 -2.91
C ALA A 86 2.00 -18.57 -2.62
N SER A 87 1.84 -19.04 -1.38
CA SER A 87 0.83 -20.06 -1.02
C SER A 87 -0.57 -19.47 -0.84
N ALA A 88 -0.68 -18.23 -0.33
CA ALA A 88 -1.95 -17.54 -0.11
C ALA A 88 -2.72 -17.20 -1.40
N TRP A 89 -2.02 -17.06 -2.53
CA TRP A 89 -2.62 -16.87 -3.86
C TRP A 89 -2.75 -18.17 -4.65
N ARG A 90 -2.25 -19.30 -4.14
CA ARG A 90 -2.14 -20.58 -4.86
C ARG A 90 -3.37 -21.49 -4.80
N GLY A 91 -4.51 -21.01 -4.31
CA GLY A 91 -5.80 -21.70 -4.51
C GLY A 91 -6.45 -22.37 -3.31
N GLU A 92 -6.18 -21.92 -2.08
CA GLU A 92 -7.24 -22.02 -1.07
C GLU A 92 -8.27 -20.94 -1.40
N GLY A 93 -9.20 -21.26 -2.30
CA GLY A 93 -10.37 -20.43 -2.54
C GLY A 93 -11.09 -20.13 -1.22
N PRO A 94 -11.92 -19.06 -1.15
CA PRO A 94 -12.73 -18.79 0.04
C PRO A 94 -13.40 -20.08 0.51
N PRO A 95 -13.40 -20.39 1.82
CA PRO A 95 -13.98 -21.63 2.34
C PRO A 95 -15.36 -21.82 1.71
N ALA A 96 -15.60 -23.01 1.15
CA ALA A 96 -16.80 -23.28 0.38
C ALA A 96 -18.03 -22.74 1.12
N ALA A 97 -18.78 -21.84 0.46
CA ALA A 97 -19.99 -21.26 1.04
C ALA A 97 -20.84 -22.40 1.62
N PRO A 98 -21.31 -22.31 2.88
CA PRO A 98 -22.16 -23.33 3.47
C PRO A 98 -23.31 -23.63 2.52
N LYS A 99 -23.47 -24.90 2.13
CA LYS A 99 -24.45 -25.32 1.12
C LYS A 99 -25.90 -24.99 1.52
N ASP A 100 -26.14 -24.67 2.78
CA ASP A 100 -27.44 -24.27 3.37
C ASP A 100 -27.79 -22.79 3.26
N ALA A 101 -26.91 -21.91 2.77
CA ALA A 101 -27.21 -20.48 2.66
C ALA A 101 -28.31 -20.16 1.60
N ARG A 102 -28.77 -21.17 0.83
CA ARG A 102 -29.91 -21.06 -0.08
C ARG A 102 -31.26 -21.40 0.56
N GLN A 103 -31.29 -21.68 1.86
CA GLN A 103 -32.52 -21.99 2.59
C GLN A 103 -32.80 -20.97 3.71
N VAL A 104 -32.41 -19.71 3.53
CA VAL A 104 -33.07 -18.62 4.24
C VAL A 104 -34.44 -18.48 3.60
N ASP A 105 -35.40 -19.21 4.16
CA ASP A 105 -36.81 -19.19 3.79
C ASP A 105 -37.32 -17.76 3.98
N VAL A 106 -37.35 -16.98 2.90
CA VAL A 106 -37.91 -15.63 2.90
C VAL A 106 -39.42 -15.81 2.95
N PRO A 107 -40.10 -15.48 4.06
CA PRO A 107 -41.53 -15.67 4.17
C PRO A 107 -42.21 -14.87 3.06
N ALA A 108 -43.04 -15.57 2.27
CA ALA A 108 -43.86 -14.94 1.25
C ALA A 108 -44.67 -13.82 1.89
N GLY A 109 -44.42 -12.59 1.47
CA GLY A 109 -45.12 -11.40 1.97
C GLY A 109 -46.64 -11.50 1.72
N PRO A 110 -47.46 -10.76 2.50
CA PRO A 110 -48.90 -10.82 2.38
C PRO A 110 -49.35 -10.33 0.99
N ARG A 111 -50.28 -11.09 0.39
CA ARG A 111 -50.85 -10.88 -0.96
C ARG A 111 -51.68 -9.61 -1.04
#